data_AF-A0A957JAI5-F1
#
_entry.id   AF-A0A957JAI5-F1
#
_cell.length_a   1.000
_cell.length_b   1.000
_cell.length_c   1.000
_cell.angle_alpha   90.00
_cell.angle_beta   90.00
_cell.angle_gamma   90.00
#
_symmetry.space_group_name_H-M   'P 1'
#
loop_
_entity.id
_entity.type
_entity.pdbx_description
1 polymer ?
#
loop_
_entity_poly.entity_id
_entity_poly.type
_entity_poly.pdbx_seq_one_letter_code
_entity_poly.pdbx_strand_id
1 'polypeptide(L)'
;SPERVDPGRTDWTTRNTPKVMGGVTPACSAAATAFYRAAITTLVPVSSPEAAEMVKLFENTFRSVNIGLANELLLMCDKLGLDAWEILDAAATKPFGFMKFTPGPGLGGHCIPIDPLYLSWKLRTVQYNARFIELASEINTAMPRYWVQKIQDALNDQGRAVKGSTVLILGVAYKRDVRDLRESPALDIIALLQQKGADVIYHDPHIPTLDHDGIR
;
A
#
# COMPACT_ATOMS: atom_id res chain seq x y z
N SER A 1 -0.26 21.76 5.11
CA SER A 1 -1.44 21.43 4.30
C SER A 1 -1.10 20.18 3.48
N PRO A 2 -1.36 18.98 4.02
CA PRO A 2 -0.93 17.74 3.37
C PRO A 2 -1.73 17.47 2.09
N GLU A 3 -1.11 16.72 1.17
CA GLU A 3 -1.77 16.18 -0.01
C GLU A 3 -2.48 14.85 0.32
N ARG A 4 -3.69 14.66 -0.21
CA ARG A 4 -4.62 13.57 0.14
C ARG A 4 -5.27 12.91 -1.09
N VAL A 5 -4.93 13.35 -2.30
CA VAL A 5 -5.43 12.78 -3.55
C VAL A 5 -4.96 11.33 -3.73
N ASP A 6 -5.86 10.48 -4.23
CA ASP A 6 -5.55 9.12 -4.65
C ASP A 6 -5.34 9.08 -6.18
N PRO A 7 -4.13 8.76 -6.67
CA PRO A 7 -3.82 8.78 -8.10
C PRO A 7 -4.77 7.88 -8.92
N GLY A 8 -5.22 8.38 -10.08
CA GLY A 8 -6.04 7.63 -11.02
C GLY A 8 -7.55 7.62 -10.73
N ARG A 9 -8.01 8.25 -9.63
CA ARG A 9 -9.45 8.41 -9.37
C ARG A 9 -10.04 9.60 -10.11
N THR A 10 -11.26 9.43 -10.61
CA THR A 10 -12.03 10.47 -11.32
C THR A 10 -13.17 11.04 -10.49
N ASP A 11 -13.64 10.31 -9.48
CA ASP A 11 -14.74 10.69 -8.60
C ASP A 11 -14.28 11.57 -7.42
N TRP A 12 -13.06 11.34 -6.92
CA TRP A 12 -12.38 12.23 -5.99
C TRP A 12 -11.15 12.85 -6.66
N THR A 13 -11.23 14.16 -6.88
CA THR A 13 -10.22 15.00 -7.54
C THR A 13 -9.66 16.02 -6.56
N THR A 14 -8.57 16.69 -6.92
CA THR A 14 -7.99 17.78 -6.12
C THR A 14 -9.04 18.82 -5.69
N ARG A 15 -10.02 19.12 -6.54
CA ARG A 15 -11.04 20.14 -6.25
C ARG A 15 -12.00 19.71 -5.13
N ASN A 16 -12.44 18.45 -5.10
CA ASN A 16 -13.49 18.00 -4.17
C ASN A 16 -12.97 17.23 -2.95
N THR A 17 -11.72 16.75 -2.96
CA THR A 17 -11.10 16.14 -1.78
C THR A 17 -10.92 17.19 -0.67
N PRO A 18 -11.46 16.99 0.55
CA PRO A 18 -11.29 17.95 1.64
C PRO A 18 -9.82 18.18 1.98
N LYS A 19 -9.40 19.45 2.04
CA LYS A 19 -8.01 19.82 2.33
C LYS A 19 -7.85 20.25 3.78
N VAL A 20 -6.97 19.56 4.49
CA VAL A 20 -6.62 19.88 5.88
C VAL A 20 -5.65 21.06 5.91
N MET A 21 -5.94 22.03 6.77
CA MET A 21 -5.23 23.30 6.87
C MET A 21 -4.71 23.52 8.29
N GLY A 22 -3.40 23.41 8.50
CA GLY A 22 -2.73 23.76 9.76
C GLY A 22 -1.76 24.91 9.51
N GLY A 23 -2.06 26.11 10.01
CA GLY A 23 -1.19 27.27 9.91
C GLY A 23 -0.41 27.50 11.21
N VAL A 24 0.82 28.03 11.09
CA VAL A 24 1.71 28.31 12.23
C VAL A 24 1.11 29.39 13.14
N THR A 25 0.37 30.33 12.57
CA THR A 25 -0.35 31.39 13.28
C THR A 25 -1.78 31.54 12.74
N PRO A 26 -2.70 32.19 13.46
CA PRO A 26 -4.03 32.50 12.93
C PRO A 26 -4.00 33.24 11.60
N ALA A 27 -3.05 34.15 11.40
CA ALA A 27 -2.88 34.89 10.14
C ALA A 27 -2.44 33.96 8.99
N CYS A 28 -1.51 33.03 9.24
CA CYS A 28 -1.13 32.02 8.25
C CYS A 28 -2.32 31.14 7.85
N SER A 29 -3.13 30.70 8.83
CA SER A 29 -4.34 29.91 8.59
C SER A 29 -5.36 30.68 7.74
N ALA A 30 -5.58 31.96 8.04
CA ALA A 30 -6.48 32.82 7.27
C ALA A 30 -5.98 33.01 5.83
N ALA A 31 -4.71 33.35 5.64
CA ALA A 31 -4.10 33.56 4.32
C ALA A 31 -4.15 32.29 3.47
N ALA A 32 -3.75 31.14 4.03
CA ALA A 32 -3.78 29.87 3.31
C ALA A 32 -5.21 29.45 2.97
N THR A 33 -6.17 29.66 3.88
CA THR A 33 -7.60 29.38 3.63
C THR A 33 -8.14 30.24 2.49
N ALA A 34 -7.82 31.54 2.46
CA ALA A 34 -8.23 32.43 1.39
C ALA A 34 -7.67 31.99 0.03
N PHE A 35 -6.40 31.59 0.00
CA PHE A 35 -5.75 31.08 -1.21
C PHE A 35 -6.40 29.79 -1.72
N TYR A 36 -6.52 28.76 -0.87
CA TYR A 36 -7.01 27.45 -1.31
C TYR A 36 -8.50 27.42 -1.67
N ARG A 37 -9.30 28.33 -1.11
CA ARG A 37 -10.75 28.38 -1.40
C ARG A 37 -11.07 28.65 -2.87
N ALA A 38 -10.14 29.24 -3.62
CA ALA A 38 -10.30 29.42 -5.07
C ALA A 38 -10.27 28.08 -5.86
N ALA A 39 -9.58 27.06 -5.33
CA ALA A 39 -9.33 25.80 -6.03
C ALA A 39 -10.00 24.58 -5.38
N ILE A 40 -10.30 24.64 -4.08
CA ILE A 40 -10.76 23.50 -3.27
C ILE A 40 -12.11 23.81 -2.65
N THR A 41 -13.06 22.88 -2.79
CA THR A 41 -14.44 23.05 -2.30
C THR A 41 -14.54 23.01 -0.78
N THR A 42 -13.84 22.08 -0.14
CA THR A 42 -13.95 21.83 1.31
C THR A 42 -12.59 22.02 1.99
N LEU A 43 -12.51 22.99 2.91
CA LEU A 43 -11.33 23.26 3.71
C LEU A 43 -11.60 22.88 5.17
N VAL A 44 -10.67 22.15 5.78
CA VAL A 44 -10.78 21.65 7.16
C VAL A 44 -9.63 22.24 7.99
N PRO A 45 -9.84 23.38 8.67
CA PRO A 45 -8.82 23.97 9.51
C PRO A 45 -8.59 23.12 10.76
N VAL A 46 -7.32 23.00 11.16
CA VAL A 46 -6.87 22.39 12.41
C VAL A 46 -6.02 23.40 13.18
N SER A 47 -5.78 23.12 14.46
CA SER A 47 -5.17 24.07 15.40
C SER A 47 -3.72 24.41 15.11
N SER A 48 -2.96 23.50 14.48
CA SER A 48 -1.52 23.70 14.24
C SER A 48 -1.00 22.94 12.99
N PRO A 49 0.20 23.26 12.50
CA PRO A 49 0.87 22.47 11.46
C PRO A 49 1.07 21.01 11.88
N GLU A 50 1.48 20.76 13.12
CA GLU A 50 1.73 19.41 13.65
C GLU A 50 0.46 18.56 13.63
N ALA A 51 -0.69 19.17 13.96
CA ALA A 51 -1.99 18.48 13.82
C ALA A 51 -2.26 18.09 12.36
N ALA A 52 -1.96 18.96 11.40
CA ALA A 52 -2.14 18.66 9.98
C ALA A 52 -1.15 17.59 9.46
N GLU A 53 0.09 17.60 9.95
CA GLU A 53 1.12 16.60 9.64
C GLU A 53 0.72 15.23 10.20
N MET A 54 0.28 15.19 11.46
CA MET A 54 -0.16 13.96 12.12
C MET A 54 -1.37 13.34 11.41
N VAL A 55 -2.31 14.15 10.91
CA VAL A 55 -3.43 13.65 10.10
C VAL A 55 -2.93 12.87 8.88
N LYS A 56 -1.91 13.38 8.16
CA LYS A 56 -1.37 12.69 6.99
C LYS A 56 -0.72 11.36 7.35
N LEU A 57 0.12 11.36 8.39
CA LEU A 57 0.79 10.15 8.85
C LEU A 57 -0.22 9.11 9.36
N PHE A 58 -1.26 9.55 10.06
CA PHE A 58 -2.31 8.68 10.56
C PHE A 58 -3.15 8.08 9.44
N GLU A 59 -3.51 8.84 8.40
CA GLU A 59 -4.24 8.33 7.23
C GLU A 59 -3.50 7.19 6.53
N ASN A 60 -2.19 7.35 6.30
CA ASN A 60 -1.38 6.31 5.68
C ASN A 60 -1.11 5.13 6.62
N THR A 61 -0.96 5.40 7.93
CA THR A 61 -0.85 4.35 8.95
C THR A 61 -2.12 3.49 9.01
N PHE A 62 -3.30 4.13 9.02
CA PHE A 62 -4.59 3.44 9.00
C PHE A 62 -4.69 2.51 7.79
N ARG A 63 -4.31 2.99 6.59
CA ARG A 63 -4.30 2.16 5.37
C ARG A 63 -3.32 0.99 5.48
N SER A 64 -2.08 1.23 5.90
CA SER A 64 -1.07 0.18 6.08
C SER A 64 -1.53 -0.92 7.02
N VAL A 65 -2.08 -0.55 8.19
CA VAL A 65 -2.57 -1.48 9.21
C VAL A 65 -3.73 -2.32 8.69
N ASN A 66 -4.71 -1.71 8.02
CA ASN A 66 -5.86 -2.46 7.50
C ASN A 66 -5.49 -3.35 6.31
N ILE A 67 -4.52 -2.96 5.48
CA ILE A 67 -3.97 -3.85 4.45
C ILE A 67 -3.23 -5.03 5.11
N GLY A 68 -2.44 -4.78 6.15
CA GLY A 68 -1.78 -5.82 6.93
C GLY A 68 -2.78 -6.81 7.54
N LEU A 69 -3.88 -6.30 8.12
CA LEU A 69 -4.95 -7.13 8.66
C LEU A 69 -5.63 -7.99 7.56
N ALA A 70 -5.90 -7.42 6.38
CA ALA A 70 -6.47 -8.17 5.27
C ALA A 70 -5.51 -9.25 4.74
N ASN A 71 -4.20 -8.95 4.70
CA ASN A 71 -3.16 -9.92 4.35
C ASN A 71 -3.04 -11.04 5.40
N GLU A 72 -3.09 -10.72 6.68
CA GLU A 72 -3.10 -11.74 7.74
C GLU A 72 -4.33 -12.64 7.66
N LEU A 73 -5.51 -12.08 7.34
CA LEU A 73 -6.70 -12.86 7.07
C LEU A 73 -6.50 -13.85 5.92
N LEU A 74 -5.87 -13.43 4.81
CA LEU A 74 -5.52 -14.34 3.72
C LEU A 74 -4.67 -15.52 4.21
N LEU A 75 -3.65 -15.26 5.03
CA LEU A 75 -2.80 -16.30 5.61
C LEU A 75 -3.56 -17.25 6.54
N MET A 76 -4.49 -16.72 7.33
CA MET A 76 -5.37 -17.53 8.20
C MET A 76 -6.30 -18.42 7.37
N CYS A 77 -6.94 -17.85 6.36
CA CYS A 77 -7.84 -18.57 5.46
C CYS A 77 -7.12 -19.69 4.71
N ASP A 78 -5.90 -19.46 4.21
CA ASP A 78 -5.09 -20.48 3.55
C ASP A 78 -4.77 -21.67 4.47
N LYS A 79 -4.50 -21.41 5.76
CA LYS A 79 -4.28 -22.46 6.77
C LYS A 79 -5.55 -23.23 7.14
N LEU A 80 -6.70 -22.55 7.10
CA LEU A 80 -8.01 -23.13 7.44
C LEU A 80 -8.70 -23.79 6.24
N GLY A 81 -8.16 -23.64 5.03
CA GLY A 81 -8.81 -24.12 3.80
C GLY A 81 -10.07 -23.31 3.44
N LEU A 82 -10.09 -22.02 3.77
CA LEU A 82 -11.21 -21.11 3.51
C LEU A 82 -10.88 -20.10 2.39
N ASP A 83 -11.91 -19.60 1.71
CA ASP A 83 -11.75 -18.51 0.74
C ASP A 83 -11.78 -17.14 1.45
N ALA A 84 -10.64 -16.44 1.43
CA ALA A 84 -10.51 -15.11 2.03
C ALA A 84 -11.40 -14.06 1.34
N TRP A 85 -11.68 -14.20 0.03
CA TRP A 85 -12.51 -13.26 -0.72
C TRP A 85 -13.98 -13.45 -0.36
N GLU A 86 -14.45 -14.69 -0.26
CA GLU A 86 -15.80 -15.01 0.23
C GLU A 86 -16.03 -14.37 1.61
N ILE A 87 -15.09 -14.56 2.54
CA ILE A 87 -15.18 -14.02 3.90
C ILE A 87 -15.18 -12.48 3.89
N LEU A 88 -14.29 -11.85 3.11
CA LEU A 88 -14.22 -10.38 3.01
C LEU A 88 -15.47 -9.79 2.38
N ASP A 89 -16.03 -10.45 1.36
CA ASP A 89 -17.27 -10.03 0.69
C ASP A 89 -18.46 -10.15 1.63
N ALA A 90 -18.58 -11.27 2.35
CA ALA A 90 -19.61 -11.46 3.35
C ALA A 90 -19.50 -10.41 4.48
N ALA A 91 -18.29 -10.16 5.01
CA ALA A 91 -18.05 -9.16 6.04
C ALA A 91 -18.38 -7.73 5.57
N ALA A 92 -18.12 -7.43 4.29
CA ALA A 92 -18.42 -6.14 3.68
C ALA A 92 -19.92 -5.81 3.56
N THR A 93 -20.80 -6.81 3.72
CA THR A 93 -22.25 -6.56 3.77
C THR A 93 -22.70 -5.84 5.04
N LYS A 94 -21.86 -5.81 6.09
CA LYS A 94 -22.18 -5.11 7.33
C LYS A 94 -22.13 -3.59 7.12
N PRO A 95 -23.23 -2.86 7.36
CA PRO A 95 -23.31 -1.43 7.00
C PRO A 95 -22.54 -0.49 7.94
N PHE A 96 -21.94 -1.01 9.01
CA PHE A 96 -21.19 -0.21 9.99
C PHE A 96 -20.01 -0.99 10.58
N GLY A 97 -18.97 -0.26 10.96
CA GLY A 97 -17.81 -0.82 11.66
C GLY A 97 -16.94 -1.76 10.82
N PHE A 98 -17.16 -1.83 9.50
CA PHE A 98 -16.33 -2.59 8.58
C PHE A 98 -16.06 -1.75 7.33
N MET A 99 -14.78 -1.54 7.03
CA MET A 99 -14.30 -0.94 5.78
C MET A 99 -13.50 -2.01 5.07
N LYS A 100 -13.92 -2.38 3.85
CA LYS A 100 -13.27 -3.46 3.11
C LYS A 100 -11.86 -3.03 2.66
N PHE A 101 -10.87 -3.81 3.07
CA PHE A 101 -9.54 -3.86 2.48
C PHE A 101 -9.34 -5.25 1.88
N THR A 102 -8.60 -5.33 0.79
CA THR A 102 -8.35 -6.60 0.10
C THR A 102 -6.87 -6.97 0.24
N PRO A 103 -6.56 -8.27 0.43
CA PRO A 103 -5.17 -8.73 0.47
C PRO A 103 -4.50 -8.55 -0.89
N GLY A 104 -3.17 -8.61 -0.90
CA GLY A 104 -2.38 -8.45 -2.12
C GLY A 104 -0.95 -8.97 -2.00
N PRO A 105 -0.13 -8.75 -3.03
CA PRO A 105 1.27 -9.20 -3.06
C PRO A 105 2.19 -8.48 -2.08
N GLY A 106 1.76 -7.35 -1.54
CA GLY A 106 2.49 -6.51 -0.61
C GLY A 106 1.97 -5.08 -0.67
N LEU A 107 2.64 -4.16 0.02
CA LEU A 107 2.41 -2.73 -0.16
C LEU A 107 3.24 -2.21 -1.32
N GLY A 108 2.77 -1.15 -1.97
CA GLY A 108 3.55 -0.46 -2.99
C GLY A 108 3.26 1.03 -3.09
N GLY A 109 4.07 1.71 -3.90
CA GLY A 109 4.12 3.16 -3.98
C GLY A 109 4.89 3.76 -2.81
N HIS A 110 5.15 5.06 -2.84
CA HIS A 110 6.01 5.68 -1.82
C HIS A 110 5.32 5.89 -0.46
N CYS A 111 4.06 6.33 -0.45
CA CYS A 111 3.46 6.88 0.78
C CYS A 111 3.10 5.84 1.84
N ILE A 112 2.58 4.67 1.45
CA ILE A 112 2.07 3.68 2.42
C ILE A 112 3.20 2.85 3.06
N PRO A 113 4.23 2.41 2.31
CA PRO A 113 5.37 1.71 2.90
C PRO A 113 6.24 2.62 3.78
N ILE A 114 6.37 3.91 3.47
CA ILE A 114 7.36 4.79 4.11
C ILE A 114 6.78 5.62 5.24
N ASP A 115 5.64 6.31 5.05
CA ASP A 115 5.13 7.29 6.02
C ASP A 115 4.85 6.68 7.42
N PRO A 116 4.25 5.48 7.55
CA PRO A 116 4.07 4.85 8.87
C PRO A 116 5.41 4.53 9.54
N LEU A 117 6.40 4.04 8.79
CA LEU A 117 7.73 3.74 9.32
C LEU A 117 8.48 5.00 9.76
N TYR A 118 8.31 6.11 9.04
CA TYR A 118 8.81 7.41 9.49
C TYR A 118 8.20 7.84 10.84
N LEU A 119 6.87 7.68 11.00
CA LEU A 119 6.21 7.96 12.27
C LEU A 119 6.71 7.04 13.39
N SER A 120 6.85 5.73 13.12
CA SER A 120 7.40 4.77 14.07
C SER A 120 8.81 5.16 14.50
N TRP A 121 9.69 5.51 13.55
CA TRP A 121 11.03 6.01 13.84
C TRP A 121 11.00 7.26 14.71
N LYS A 122 10.13 8.23 14.39
CA LYS A 122 10.00 9.46 15.19
C LYS A 122 9.56 9.15 16.62
N LEU A 123 8.63 8.22 16.81
CA LEU A 123 8.15 7.82 18.14
C LEU A 123 9.21 7.10 18.98
N ARG A 124 10.14 6.38 18.34
CA ARG A 124 11.29 5.80 19.05
C ARG A 124 12.18 6.87 19.69
N THR A 125 12.27 8.07 19.11
CA THR A 125 13.03 9.20 19.71
C THR A 125 12.45 9.70 21.03
N VAL A 126 11.18 9.36 21.32
CA VAL A 126 10.50 9.65 22.58
C VAL A 126 10.18 8.37 23.37
N GLN A 127 10.97 7.31 23.13
CA GLN A 127 10.88 6.02 23.83
C GLN A 127 9.52 5.32 23.72
N TYR A 128 8.77 5.57 22.64
CA TYR A 128 7.52 4.89 22.36
C TYR A 128 7.66 3.93 21.18
N ASN A 129 7.24 2.67 21.37
CA ASN A 129 7.16 1.70 20.29
C ASN A 129 5.74 1.69 19.70
N ALA A 130 5.65 2.04 18.41
CA ALA A 130 4.41 1.98 17.64
C ALA A 130 4.10 0.55 17.13
N ARG A 131 3.70 -0.34 18.04
CA ARG A 131 3.51 -1.78 17.79
C ARG A 131 2.62 -2.12 16.59
N PHE A 132 1.52 -1.39 16.39
CA PHE A 132 0.63 -1.62 15.25
C PHE A 132 1.31 -1.36 13.90
N ILE A 133 2.18 -0.34 13.84
CA ILE A 133 2.92 -0.01 12.63
C ILE A 133 3.94 -1.12 12.33
N GLU A 134 4.67 -1.57 13.35
CA GLU A 134 5.68 -2.62 13.21
C GLU A 134 5.06 -3.93 12.73
N LEU A 135 3.98 -4.37 13.37
CA LEU A 135 3.27 -5.61 13.00
C LEU A 135 2.70 -5.54 11.57
N ALA A 136 2.06 -4.43 11.21
CA ALA A 136 1.54 -4.26 9.86
C ALA A 136 2.67 -4.29 8.81
N SER A 137 3.80 -3.65 9.11
CA SER A 137 4.97 -3.68 8.23
C SER A 137 5.52 -5.11 8.08
N GLU A 138 5.64 -5.87 9.17
CA GLU A 138 6.12 -7.25 9.15
C GLU A 138 5.24 -8.13 8.26
N ILE A 139 3.93 -8.11 8.47
CA ILE A 139 2.98 -8.89 7.67
C ILE A 139 3.05 -8.49 6.19
N ASN A 140 2.99 -7.19 5.90
CA ASN A 140 2.96 -6.70 4.53
C ASN A 140 4.26 -7.00 3.76
N THR A 141 5.42 -6.90 4.40
CA THR A 141 6.72 -7.19 3.78
C THR A 141 6.99 -8.69 3.61
N ALA A 142 6.27 -9.55 4.34
CA ALA A 142 6.35 -11.00 4.17
C ALA A 142 5.53 -11.52 2.97
N MET A 143 4.55 -10.75 2.47
CA MET A 143 3.63 -11.20 1.42
C MET A 143 4.29 -11.64 0.12
N PRO A 144 5.34 -10.98 -0.42
CA PRO A 144 6.01 -11.48 -1.63
C PRO A 144 6.51 -12.93 -1.49
N ARG A 145 7.03 -13.30 -0.31
CA ARG A 145 7.49 -14.68 -0.05
C ARG A 145 6.33 -15.67 0.00
N TYR A 146 5.19 -15.26 0.57
CA TYR A 146 3.98 -16.07 0.56
C TYR A 146 3.56 -16.39 -0.88
N TRP A 147 3.48 -15.40 -1.76
CA TRP A 147 3.08 -15.61 -3.15
C TRP A 147 4.08 -16.47 -3.94
N VAL A 148 5.39 -16.27 -3.73
CA VAL A 148 6.41 -17.14 -4.32
C VAL A 148 6.28 -18.58 -3.84
N GLN A 149 5.93 -18.81 -2.57
CA GLN A 149 5.66 -20.15 -2.06
C GLN A 149 4.44 -20.77 -2.75
N LYS A 150 3.34 -20.03 -2.94
CA LYS A 150 2.17 -20.53 -3.67
C LYS A 150 2.49 -20.91 -5.12
N ILE A 151 3.34 -20.14 -5.81
CA ILE A 151 3.83 -20.47 -7.16
C ILE A 151 4.66 -21.75 -7.13
N GLN A 152 5.55 -21.89 -6.14
CA GLN A 152 6.37 -23.09 -5.97
C GLN A 152 5.51 -24.33 -5.73
N ASP A 153 4.51 -24.24 -4.85
CA ASP A 153 3.61 -25.35 -4.54
C ASP A 153 2.80 -25.76 -5.77
N ALA A 154 2.24 -24.80 -6.50
CA ALA A 154 1.49 -25.07 -7.73
C ALA A 154 2.34 -25.72 -8.83
N LEU A 155 3.62 -25.34 -8.97
CA LEU A 155 4.55 -26.02 -9.88
C LEU A 155 4.85 -27.44 -9.40
N ASN A 156 5.03 -27.63 -8.10
CA ASN A 156 5.33 -28.92 -7.50
C ASN A 156 4.17 -29.92 -7.65
N ASP A 157 2.92 -29.45 -7.56
CA ASP A 157 1.72 -30.25 -7.84
C ASP A 157 1.69 -30.80 -9.28
N GLN A 158 2.40 -30.13 -10.19
CA GLN A 158 2.60 -30.55 -11.58
C GLN A 158 3.93 -31.29 -11.81
N GLY A 159 4.67 -31.61 -10.74
CA GLY A 159 5.98 -32.26 -10.82
C GLY A 159 7.08 -31.37 -11.40
N ARG A 160 6.91 -30.04 -11.39
CA ARG A 160 7.86 -29.08 -11.93
C ARG A 160 8.58 -28.34 -10.81
N ALA A 161 9.89 -28.18 -10.96
CA ALA A 161 10.67 -27.30 -10.09
C ALA A 161 10.50 -25.84 -10.53
N VAL A 162 10.68 -24.90 -9.58
CA VAL A 162 10.82 -23.46 -9.89
C VAL A 162 12.05 -23.22 -10.77
N LYS A 163 13.18 -23.86 -10.43
CA LYS A 163 14.41 -23.76 -11.20
C LYS A 163 14.20 -24.29 -12.62
N GLY A 164 14.48 -23.44 -13.62
CA GLY A 164 14.32 -23.75 -15.04
C GLY A 164 12.89 -23.66 -15.56
N SER A 165 11.91 -23.28 -14.73
CA SER A 165 10.57 -22.95 -15.21
C SER A 165 10.50 -21.50 -15.67
N THR A 166 9.84 -21.25 -16.80
CA THR A 166 9.47 -19.91 -17.22
C THR A 166 8.20 -19.46 -16.49
N VAL A 167 8.24 -18.27 -15.87
CA VAL A 167 7.12 -17.65 -15.16
C VAL A 167 6.82 -16.29 -15.77
N LEU A 168 5.58 -16.09 -16.24
CA LEU A 168 5.10 -14.81 -16.75
C LEU A 168 4.42 -14.01 -15.63
N ILE A 169 4.96 -12.83 -15.33
CA ILE A 169 4.37 -11.84 -14.41
C ILE A 169 3.53 -10.84 -15.21
N LEU A 170 2.24 -10.75 -14.91
CA LEU A 170 1.32 -9.80 -15.54
C LEU A 170 1.09 -8.62 -14.61
N GLY A 171 1.67 -7.47 -14.97
CA GLY A 171 1.67 -6.25 -14.17
C GLY A 171 2.87 -6.15 -13.24
N VAL A 172 3.62 -5.05 -13.36
CA VAL A 172 4.77 -4.73 -12.50
C VAL A 172 4.64 -3.36 -11.83
N ALA A 173 3.71 -2.51 -12.28
CA ALA A 173 3.36 -1.28 -11.57
C ALA A 173 2.79 -1.57 -10.18
N TYR A 174 3.06 -0.68 -9.21
CA TYR A 174 2.60 -0.87 -7.83
C TYR A 174 1.07 -0.76 -7.68
N LYS A 175 0.40 -0.11 -8.63
CA LYS A 175 -1.05 0.10 -8.69
C LYS A 175 -1.50 -0.02 -10.14
N ARG A 176 -2.76 -0.41 -10.35
CA ARG A 176 -3.39 -0.37 -11.68
C ARG A 176 -3.33 1.04 -12.29
N ASP A 177 -3.27 1.09 -13.62
CA ASP A 177 -3.41 2.32 -14.42
C ASP A 177 -2.37 3.42 -14.13
N VAL A 178 -1.20 3.06 -13.55
CA VAL A 178 -0.10 4.01 -13.30
C VAL A 178 1.24 3.50 -13.85
N ARG A 179 2.15 4.42 -14.16
CA ARG A 179 3.52 4.13 -14.63
C ARG A 179 4.56 4.24 -13.52
N ASP A 180 4.27 3.65 -12.35
CA ASP A 180 5.09 3.81 -11.16
C ASP A 180 5.46 2.46 -10.57
N LEU A 181 6.77 2.25 -10.42
CA LEU A 181 7.39 1.01 -9.95
C LEU A 181 7.86 1.10 -8.49
N ARG A 182 7.81 2.28 -7.87
CA ARG A 182 8.38 2.49 -6.54
C ARG A 182 7.73 1.56 -5.52
N GLU A 183 8.57 0.83 -4.79
CA GLU A 183 8.16 -0.17 -3.80
C GLU A 183 7.19 -1.22 -4.37
N SER A 184 7.20 -1.49 -5.68
CA SER A 184 6.25 -2.45 -6.25
C SER A 184 6.56 -3.88 -5.74
N PRO A 185 5.58 -4.58 -5.14
CA PRO A 185 5.80 -5.94 -4.62
C PRO A 185 6.05 -6.96 -5.75
N ALA A 186 5.71 -6.62 -6.99
CA ALA A 186 6.05 -7.45 -8.15
C ALA A 186 7.56 -7.58 -8.32
N LEU A 187 8.33 -6.54 -7.99
CA LEU A 187 9.80 -6.55 -8.09
C LEU A 187 10.41 -7.54 -7.10
N ASP A 188 9.91 -7.56 -5.87
CA ASP A 188 10.31 -8.54 -4.85
C ASP A 188 9.99 -9.98 -5.30
N ILE A 189 8.79 -10.19 -5.86
CA ILE A 189 8.38 -11.51 -6.37
C ILE A 189 9.30 -11.95 -7.51
N ILE A 190 9.61 -11.06 -8.47
CA ILE A 190 10.52 -11.35 -9.59
C ILE A 190 11.90 -11.72 -9.05
N ALA A 191 12.46 -10.91 -8.16
CA ALA A 191 13.78 -11.16 -7.58
C ALA A 191 13.84 -12.51 -6.83
N LEU A 192 12.82 -12.82 -6.03
CA LEU A 192 12.73 -14.09 -5.28
C LEU A 192 12.59 -15.31 -6.21
N LEU A 193 11.85 -15.19 -7.31
CA LEU A 193 11.73 -16.25 -8.33
C LEU A 193 13.04 -16.46 -9.09
N GLN A 194 13.69 -15.37 -9.50
CA GLN A 194 15.00 -15.41 -10.16
C GLN A 194 16.08 -16.01 -9.23
N GLN A 195 16.05 -15.68 -7.94
CA GLN A 195 16.94 -16.29 -6.93
C GLN A 195 16.74 -17.81 -6.82
N LYS A 196 15.52 -18.30 -7.04
CA LYS A 196 15.20 -19.74 -7.11
C LYS A 196 15.52 -20.37 -8.47
N GLY A 197 16.02 -19.59 -9.43
CA GLY A 197 16.42 -20.03 -10.77
C GLY A 197 15.29 -20.14 -11.77
N ALA A 198 14.16 -19.47 -11.55
CA ALA A 198 13.12 -19.33 -12.56
C ALA A 198 13.58 -18.38 -13.67
N ASP A 199 13.12 -18.64 -14.89
CA ASP A 199 13.20 -17.70 -16.01
C ASP A 199 11.97 -16.79 -15.96
N VAL A 200 12.14 -15.54 -15.54
CA VAL A 200 11.01 -14.64 -15.30
C VAL A 200 10.87 -13.67 -16.45
N ILE A 201 9.70 -13.69 -17.09
CA ILE A 201 9.29 -12.71 -18.10
C ILE A 201 8.12 -11.90 -17.54
N TYR A 202 7.93 -10.67 -18.04
CA TYR A 202 6.81 -9.84 -17.59
C TYR A 202 6.09 -9.15 -18.75
N HIS A 203 4.87 -8.71 -18.48
CA HIS A 203 4.14 -7.80 -19.34
C HIS A 203 3.38 -6.77 -18.50
N ASP A 204 3.52 -5.50 -18.84
CA ASP A 204 2.75 -4.40 -18.25
C ASP A 204 2.48 -3.33 -19.33
N PRO A 205 1.21 -2.93 -19.56
CA PRO A 205 0.87 -1.95 -20.60
C PRO A 205 1.37 -0.53 -20.31
N HIS A 206 1.76 -0.25 -19.06
CA HIS A 206 2.20 1.05 -18.58
C HIS A 206 3.71 1.10 -18.34
N ILE A 207 4.37 -0.04 -18.16
CA ILE A 207 5.82 -0.17 -17.98
C ILE A 207 6.42 -0.97 -19.15
N PRO A 208 6.84 -0.32 -20.25
CA PRO A 208 7.35 -1.02 -21.45
C PRO A 208 8.76 -1.58 -21.27
N THR A 209 9.53 -1.05 -20.32
CA THR A 209 10.91 -1.46 -20.02
C THR A 209 11.11 -1.44 -18.51
N LEU A 210 11.73 -2.51 -18.00
CA LEU A 210 12.05 -2.68 -16.59
C LEU A 210 13.57 -2.72 -16.48
N ASP A 211 14.14 -1.73 -15.80
CA ASP A 211 15.56 -1.71 -15.42
C ASP A 211 15.60 -1.32 -13.95
N HIS A 212 15.60 -2.32 -13.08
CA HIS A 212 15.53 -2.13 -11.64
C HIS A 212 16.38 -3.17 -10.92
N ASP A 213 17.46 -2.72 -10.26
CA ASP A 213 18.32 -3.56 -9.41
C ASP A 213 18.75 -4.91 -10.03
N GLY A 214 19.08 -4.90 -11.33
CA GLY A 214 19.54 -6.08 -12.06
C GLY A 214 18.42 -6.96 -12.62
N ILE A 215 17.15 -6.61 -12.38
CA ILE A 215 15.99 -7.17 -13.07
C ILE A 215 15.89 -6.47 -14.44
N ARG A 216 16.00 -7.26 -15.52
CA ARG A 216 15.88 -6.83 -16.91
C ARG A 216 14.84 -7.66 -17.64
#